data_AF-A0A952HNY4-F1
#
_entry.id   AF-A0A952HNY4-F1
#
_cell.length_a   1.000
_cell.length_b   1.000
_cell.length_c   1.000
_cell.angle_alpha   90.00
_cell.angle_beta   90.00
_cell.angle_gamma   90.00
#
_symmetry.space_group_name_H-M   'P 1'
#
loop_
_entity.id
_entity.type
_entity.pdbx_description
1 polymer ?
#
loop_
_entity_poly.entity_id
_entity_poly.type
_entity_poly.pdbx_seq_one_letter_code
_entity_poly.pdbx_strand_id
1 'polypeptide(L)'
;FSGSGVANDSVYIGDFVVSANYEGVNPYKNTITAINYESPSGSTPTALALWDTYNYFAQNAPQYGGLQPQTGQNVWKNPLYQCFDENNDGNCQGNELKPVPCAKNFVILLTDGQWNTGKDGTACSIDDNFESASADPVVPAYWLHKKGFTNPVDNRQSTFYVEALYGIGLWLGGTGEKSLKNVAMYGSFDRYKNWPDNLSDYPKATCGPIDDCCYTSNCGKGSSCANLPPSSPDWDKDGDGNPDTFFAASDAKEIKDVMYKAILDILKRASAGSTVATLSTKTAISSVLVQPFFYPTYTDSQGNTVNWPGFLRSFWVDPKNDLREDTNQNKVLNLNVDKIFQTFYDSSSNETKAALLSDTSTCSMDSVVNMKDLKPVFDSGCWLGNCDPNNRNIYYSTGTNIKEFKTSNVIDLQNIWDLVDDNTPNKSIDST
;
A
#
# COMPACT_ATOMS: atom_id res chain seq x y z
N PHE A 1 -10.34 6.72 -22.15
CA PHE A 1 -10.53 8.18 -22.26
C PHE A 1 -11.00 8.51 -23.68
N SER A 2 -11.77 9.59 -23.88
CA SER A 2 -12.13 10.10 -25.22
C SER A 2 -12.55 11.58 -25.17
N GLY A 3 -11.89 12.47 -25.92
CA GLY A 3 -12.27 13.89 -26.01
C GLY A 3 -12.03 14.68 -24.72
N SER A 4 -12.98 15.53 -24.32
CA SER A 4 -12.86 16.46 -23.17
C SER A 4 -13.26 15.89 -21.80
N GLY A 5 -13.30 14.55 -21.64
CA GLY A 5 -13.78 13.90 -20.41
C GLY A 5 -13.26 12.48 -20.22
N VAL A 6 -13.48 11.93 -19.01
CA VAL A 6 -13.25 10.53 -18.65
C VAL A 6 -14.39 9.69 -19.22
N ALA A 7 -14.06 8.52 -19.78
CA ALA A 7 -15.06 7.60 -20.32
C ALA A 7 -15.86 6.96 -19.17
N ASN A 8 -17.14 6.66 -19.40
CA ASN A 8 -18.02 6.06 -18.39
C ASN A 8 -17.69 4.59 -18.08
N ASP A 9 -16.68 4.01 -18.74
CA ASP A 9 -16.28 2.63 -18.55
C ASP A 9 -15.46 2.51 -17.26
N SER A 10 -16.17 2.24 -16.18
CA SER A 10 -15.61 2.11 -14.84
C SER A 10 -16.02 0.78 -14.24
N VAL A 11 -15.07 0.07 -13.61
CA VAL A 11 -15.34 -1.23 -12.98
C VAL A 11 -15.09 -1.18 -11.49
N TYR A 12 -16.13 -1.51 -10.74
CA TYR A 12 -16.10 -1.68 -9.30
C TYR A 12 -15.66 -3.11 -8.95
N ILE A 13 -14.61 -3.26 -8.16
CA ILE A 13 -14.11 -4.55 -7.70
C ILE A 13 -14.37 -4.62 -6.20
N GLY A 14 -15.37 -5.40 -5.78
CA GLY A 14 -15.66 -5.58 -4.36
C GLY A 14 -17.13 -5.78 -3.97
N ASP A 15 -18.08 -5.59 -4.90
CA ASP A 15 -19.51 -5.81 -4.63
C ASP A 15 -20.15 -6.65 -5.74
N PHE A 16 -20.14 -7.97 -5.55
CA PHE A 16 -20.56 -8.96 -6.55
C PHE A 16 -22.07 -9.20 -6.49
N VAL A 17 -22.86 -8.37 -7.19
CA VAL A 17 -24.32 -8.58 -7.22
C VAL A 17 -25.00 -8.45 -8.59
N VAL A 18 -24.30 -8.21 -9.71
CA VAL A 18 -24.95 -8.13 -11.05
C VAL A 18 -24.17 -8.75 -12.22
N SER A 19 -24.90 -8.97 -13.32
CA SER A 19 -24.72 -9.96 -14.40
C SER A 19 -23.52 -9.82 -15.34
N ALA A 20 -22.55 -8.94 -15.06
CA ALA A 20 -21.29 -8.83 -15.81
C ALA A 20 -20.13 -9.54 -15.08
N ASN A 21 -20.46 -10.54 -14.25
CA ASN A 21 -19.53 -11.25 -13.41
C ASN A 21 -18.84 -12.36 -14.24
N TYR A 22 -17.58 -12.16 -14.63
CA TYR A 22 -16.83 -13.16 -15.40
C TYR A 22 -16.43 -14.34 -14.52
N GLU A 23 -16.13 -14.10 -13.23
CA GLU A 23 -15.85 -15.16 -12.26
C GLU A 23 -16.07 -14.72 -10.80
N GLY A 24 -16.98 -15.38 -10.07
CA GLY A 24 -17.23 -15.11 -8.64
C GLY A 24 -16.15 -15.62 -7.68
N VAL A 25 -15.22 -16.46 -8.16
CA VAL A 25 -14.14 -17.08 -7.35
C VAL A 25 -12.84 -16.27 -7.44
N ASN A 26 -12.58 -15.65 -8.59
CA ASN A 26 -11.34 -14.91 -8.86
C ASN A 26 -11.70 -13.48 -9.30
N PRO A 27 -12.06 -12.61 -8.34
CA PRO A 27 -12.63 -11.29 -8.64
C PRO A 27 -11.70 -10.37 -9.43
N TYR A 28 -10.38 -10.58 -9.32
CA TYR A 28 -9.38 -9.86 -10.12
C TYR A 28 -9.53 -10.08 -11.63
N LYS A 29 -10.19 -11.16 -12.09
CA LYS A 29 -10.43 -11.38 -13.52
C LYS A 29 -11.42 -10.40 -14.12
N ASN A 30 -12.32 -9.84 -13.32
CA ASN A 30 -13.20 -8.75 -13.75
C ASN A 30 -12.38 -7.49 -14.05
N THR A 31 -11.39 -7.19 -13.19
CA THR A 31 -10.43 -6.10 -13.41
C THR A 31 -9.64 -6.29 -14.71
N ILE A 32 -9.10 -7.49 -14.92
CA ILE A 32 -8.34 -7.82 -16.12
C ILE A 32 -9.21 -7.65 -17.37
N THR A 33 -10.45 -8.15 -17.32
CA THR A 33 -11.39 -8.05 -18.44
C THR A 33 -11.74 -6.61 -18.75
N ALA A 34 -11.98 -5.79 -17.73
CA ALA A 34 -12.24 -4.36 -17.88
C ALA A 34 -11.08 -3.65 -18.57
N ILE A 35 -9.86 -3.83 -18.05
CA ILE A 35 -8.65 -3.24 -18.62
C ILE A 35 -8.45 -3.68 -20.08
N ASN A 36 -8.70 -4.96 -20.39
CA ASN A 36 -8.55 -5.48 -21.75
C ASN A 36 -9.63 -4.99 -22.72
N TYR A 37 -10.80 -4.59 -22.21
CA TYR A 37 -11.88 -4.05 -23.03
C TYR A 37 -11.65 -2.57 -23.37
N GLU A 38 -10.86 -1.86 -22.55
CA GLU A 38 -10.61 -0.45 -22.76
C GLU A 38 -9.72 -0.16 -23.97
N SER A 39 -10.24 0.69 -24.85
CA SER A 39 -9.51 1.19 -26.01
C SER A 39 -8.92 2.56 -25.70
N PRO A 40 -7.60 2.76 -25.84
CA PRO A 40 -7.00 4.08 -25.66
C PRO A 40 -7.47 5.02 -26.79
N SER A 41 -7.95 6.22 -26.44
CA SER A 41 -8.32 7.26 -27.41
C SER A 41 -8.36 8.66 -26.75
N GLY A 42 -8.44 9.72 -27.55
CA GLY A 42 -8.71 11.08 -27.07
C GLY A 42 -7.49 11.89 -26.64
N SER A 43 -7.72 12.90 -25.80
CA SER A 43 -6.68 13.74 -25.19
C SER A 43 -6.27 13.20 -23.82
N THR A 44 -5.42 13.94 -23.09
CA THR A 44 -4.78 13.49 -21.85
C THR A 44 -5.20 14.37 -20.65
N PRO A 45 -6.47 14.27 -20.16
CA PRO A 45 -6.98 15.03 -19.03
C PRO A 45 -6.58 14.42 -17.67
N THR A 46 -5.28 14.18 -17.47
CA THR A 46 -4.76 13.43 -16.31
C THR A 46 -5.19 14.01 -14.97
N ALA A 47 -5.18 15.34 -14.83
CA ALA A 47 -5.60 15.99 -13.58
C ALA A 47 -7.09 15.79 -13.29
N LEU A 48 -7.95 15.84 -14.30
CA LEU A 48 -9.40 15.64 -14.15
C LEU A 48 -9.71 14.21 -13.69
N ALA A 49 -9.00 13.22 -14.22
CA ALA A 49 -9.10 11.82 -13.78
C ALA A 49 -8.69 11.65 -12.30
N LEU A 50 -7.64 12.35 -11.85
CA LEU A 50 -7.24 12.33 -10.45
C LEU A 50 -8.22 13.08 -9.53
N TRP A 51 -8.87 14.15 -10.01
CA TRP A 51 -9.96 14.80 -9.27
C TRP A 51 -11.18 13.89 -9.11
N ASP A 52 -11.53 13.08 -10.11
CA ASP A 52 -12.57 12.09 -9.95
C ASP A 52 -12.16 10.93 -9.04
N THR A 53 -10.88 10.55 -9.04
CA THR A 53 -10.32 9.65 -8.02
C THR A 53 -10.48 10.25 -6.61
N TYR A 54 -10.22 11.54 -6.44
CA TYR A 54 -10.44 12.26 -5.19
C TYR A 54 -11.92 12.23 -4.78
N ASN A 55 -12.83 12.53 -5.71
CA ASN A 55 -14.27 12.49 -5.47
C ASN A 55 -14.74 11.08 -5.08
N TYR A 56 -14.21 10.04 -5.73
CA TYR A 56 -14.53 8.66 -5.39
C TYR A 56 -14.17 8.34 -3.93
N PHE A 57 -12.95 8.64 -3.49
CA PHE A 57 -12.56 8.39 -2.10
C PHE A 57 -13.32 9.26 -1.09
N ALA A 58 -13.64 10.51 -1.46
CA ALA A 58 -14.46 11.42 -0.66
C ALA A 58 -15.96 11.05 -0.67
N GLN A 59 -16.38 10.08 -1.50
CA GLN A 59 -17.79 9.72 -1.75
C GLN A 59 -18.63 10.89 -2.28
N ASN A 60 -18.02 11.77 -3.08
CA ASN A 60 -18.68 12.83 -3.83
C ASN A 60 -19.03 12.34 -5.24
N ALA A 61 -20.07 12.94 -5.83
CA ALA A 61 -20.38 12.69 -7.24
C ALA A 61 -19.17 13.07 -8.14
N PRO A 62 -18.79 12.22 -9.10
CA PRO A 62 -17.72 12.51 -10.05
C PRO A 62 -18.15 13.67 -10.94
N GLN A 63 -17.17 14.48 -11.34
CA GLN A 63 -17.37 15.68 -12.15
C GLN A 63 -16.96 15.48 -13.61
N TYR A 64 -16.11 14.47 -13.89
CA TYR A 64 -15.45 14.32 -15.17
C TYR A 64 -15.65 12.96 -15.83
N GLY A 65 -16.53 12.11 -15.29
CA GLY A 65 -16.87 10.79 -15.86
C GLY A 65 -16.30 9.59 -15.10
N GLY A 66 -15.72 9.80 -13.92
CA GLY A 66 -15.22 8.74 -13.06
C GLY A 66 -16.31 7.97 -12.30
N LEU A 67 -15.87 7.14 -11.35
CA LEU A 67 -16.72 6.24 -10.57
C LEU A 67 -17.75 7.01 -9.73
N GLN A 68 -19.03 6.65 -9.90
CA GLN A 68 -20.11 7.10 -9.04
C GLN A 68 -20.03 6.38 -7.68
N PRO A 69 -20.02 7.10 -6.54
CA PRO A 69 -20.18 6.49 -5.23
C PRO A 69 -21.50 5.73 -5.13
N GLN A 70 -21.53 4.69 -4.29
CA GLN A 70 -22.76 3.96 -4.00
C GLN A 70 -23.75 4.87 -3.26
N THR A 71 -25.04 4.75 -3.57
CA THR A 71 -26.10 5.57 -2.98
C THR A 71 -27.16 4.71 -2.27
N GLY A 72 -28.01 5.33 -1.45
CA GLY A 72 -29.07 4.63 -0.73
C GLY A 72 -28.54 3.69 0.35
N GLN A 73 -29.10 2.47 0.46
CA GLN A 73 -28.65 1.49 1.46
C GLN A 73 -27.21 1.00 1.23
N ASN A 74 -26.70 1.13 0.00
CA ASN A 74 -25.34 0.73 -0.36
C ASN A 74 -24.29 1.82 -0.10
N VAL A 75 -24.66 3.01 0.41
CA VAL A 75 -23.70 4.07 0.73
C VAL A 75 -22.61 3.60 1.71
N TRP A 76 -22.91 2.58 2.51
CA TRP A 76 -21.99 1.97 3.45
C TRP A 76 -21.00 0.97 2.81
N LYS A 77 -21.16 0.62 1.52
CA LYS A 77 -20.19 -0.15 0.72
C LYS A 77 -19.05 0.73 0.22
N ASN A 78 -18.54 1.50 1.15
CA ASN A 78 -17.53 2.51 0.99
C ASN A 78 -16.16 1.87 1.27
N PRO A 79 -15.15 2.05 0.39
CA PRO A 79 -13.85 1.39 0.55
C PRO A 79 -13.12 1.77 1.85
N LEU A 80 -13.53 2.84 2.54
CA LEU A 80 -12.91 3.30 3.79
C LEU A 80 -13.63 2.79 5.06
N TYR A 81 -14.68 2.00 4.90
CA TYR A 81 -15.49 1.44 5.99
C TYR A 81 -15.40 -0.08 5.98
N GLN A 82 -15.34 -0.67 7.16
CA GLN A 82 -15.36 -2.11 7.35
C GLN A 82 -16.54 -2.49 8.24
N CYS A 83 -17.12 -3.66 7.95
CA CYS A 83 -18.16 -4.23 8.77
C CYS A 83 -17.55 -4.97 9.97
N PHE A 84 -18.11 -4.70 11.15
CA PHE A 84 -17.71 -5.37 12.39
C PHE A 84 -18.72 -6.42 12.87
N ASP A 85 -19.89 -6.55 12.21
CA ASP A 85 -20.98 -7.50 12.53
C ASP A 85 -21.14 -7.70 14.05
N GLU A 86 -21.42 -6.62 14.77
CA GLU A 86 -21.36 -6.62 16.25
C GLU A 86 -22.48 -7.46 16.87
N ASN A 87 -23.55 -7.70 16.11
CA ASN A 87 -24.67 -8.55 16.51
C ASN A 87 -24.51 -10.00 16.02
N ASN A 88 -23.50 -10.29 15.19
CA ASN A 88 -23.15 -11.60 14.65
C ASN A 88 -24.32 -12.26 13.87
N ASP A 89 -25.10 -11.47 13.15
CA ASP A 89 -26.26 -11.90 12.36
C ASP A 89 -25.93 -12.18 10.87
N GLY A 90 -24.66 -11.95 10.49
CA GLY A 90 -24.15 -12.16 9.13
C GLY A 90 -24.58 -11.09 8.12
N ASN A 91 -25.23 -10.00 8.57
CA ASN A 91 -25.70 -8.90 7.73
C ASN A 91 -25.28 -7.55 8.29
N CYS A 92 -24.26 -6.96 7.68
CA CYS A 92 -23.76 -5.64 8.04
C CYS A 92 -24.81 -4.53 7.83
N GLN A 93 -25.23 -3.90 8.91
CA GLN A 93 -26.13 -2.74 8.88
C GLN A 93 -25.35 -1.43 9.03
N GLY A 94 -25.97 -0.29 8.68
CA GLY A 94 -25.29 1.01 8.62
C GLY A 94 -24.59 1.44 9.93
N ASN A 95 -25.06 0.99 11.09
CA ASN A 95 -24.43 1.23 12.39
C ASN A 95 -23.21 0.34 12.68
N GLU A 96 -23.03 -0.77 11.95
CA GLU A 96 -21.95 -1.74 12.10
C GLU A 96 -20.79 -1.50 11.13
N LEU A 97 -21.02 -0.64 10.13
CA LEU A 97 -20.00 -0.14 9.22
C LEU A 97 -19.28 1.03 9.86
N LYS A 98 -18.01 0.81 10.22
CA LYS A 98 -17.19 1.80 10.92
C LYS A 98 -16.00 2.21 10.06
N PRO A 99 -15.59 3.48 10.12
CA PRO A 99 -14.42 3.94 9.40
C PRO A 99 -13.18 3.21 9.91
N VAL A 100 -12.24 2.93 9.01
CA VAL A 100 -10.93 2.35 9.35
C VAL A 100 -9.84 3.39 9.02
N PRO A 101 -9.54 4.35 9.93
CA PRO A 101 -8.60 5.43 9.64
C PRO A 101 -7.17 4.96 9.36
N CYS A 102 -6.81 3.77 9.83
CA CYS A 102 -5.51 3.15 9.56
C CYS A 102 -5.44 2.43 8.20
N ALA A 103 -6.56 2.30 7.47
CA ALA A 103 -6.55 1.73 6.13
C ALA A 103 -5.78 2.66 5.18
N LYS A 104 -4.73 2.10 4.57
CA LYS A 104 -3.91 2.82 3.60
C LYS A 104 -4.52 2.70 2.22
N ASN A 105 -4.62 3.83 1.52
CA ASN A 105 -5.14 3.89 0.16
C ASN A 105 -4.00 4.16 -0.82
N PHE A 106 -4.09 3.60 -2.03
CA PHE A 106 -3.06 3.73 -3.05
C PHE A 106 -3.71 4.05 -4.39
N VAL A 107 -3.01 4.82 -5.22
CA VAL A 107 -3.43 5.14 -6.59
C VAL A 107 -2.32 4.71 -7.52
N ILE A 108 -2.65 4.01 -8.60
CA ILE A 108 -1.71 3.72 -9.70
C ILE A 108 -2.20 4.50 -10.92
N LEU A 109 -1.37 5.44 -11.38
CA LEU A 109 -1.62 6.26 -12.54
C LEU A 109 -0.74 5.76 -13.70
N LEU A 110 -1.38 5.31 -14.78
CA LEU A 110 -0.70 4.87 -16.00
C LEU A 110 -0.88 5.93 -17.10
N THR A 111 0.20 6.52 -17.58
CA THR A 111 0.17 7.62 -18.56
C THR A 111 1.56 7.83 -19.18
N ASP A 112 1.64 8.47 -20.34
CA ASP A 112 2.90 8.99 -20.90
C ASP A 112 3.36 10.31 -20.21
N GLY A 113 2.51 10.86 -19.34
CA GLY A 113 2.75 12.10 -18.59
C GLY A 113 2.48 13.38 -19.39
N GLN A 114 2.07 13.29 -20.65
CA GLN A 114 1.84 14.44 -21.52
C GLN A 114 0.41 14.98 -21.38
N TRP A 115 0.11 15.53 -20.20
CA TRP A 115 -1.20 16.15 -19.96
C TRP A 115 -1.37 17.42 -20.81
N ASN A 116 -2.59 17.62 -21.32
CA ASN A 116 -2.89 18.74 -22.23
C ASN A 116 -4.33 19.25 -22.14
N THR A 117 -5.11 18.80 -21.14
CA THR A 117 -6.52 19.14 -21.00
C THR A 117 -6.88 19.42 -19.53
N GLY A 118 -7.46 20.58 -19.28
CA GLY A 118 -8.09 20.97 -18.01
C GLY A 118 -9.61 21.09 -18.15
N LYS A 119 -10.27 21.64 -17.12
CA LYS A 119 -11.75 21.75 -17.07
C LYS A 119 -12.38 22.48 -18.25
N ASP A 120 -11.74 23.57 -18.69
CA ASP A 120 -12.27 24.44 -19.75
C ASP A 120 -11.73 24.08 -21.15
N GLY A 121 -11.07 22.93 -21.29
CA GLY A 121 -10.52 22.42 -22.55
C GLY A 121 -9.00 22.30 -22.54
N THR A 122 -8.37 22.46 -23.71
CA THR A 122 -6.91 22.34 -23.84
C THR A 122 -6.19 23.35 -22.95
N ALA A 123 -5.30 22.87 -22.10
CA ALA A 123 -4.56 23.71 -21.16
C ALA A 123 -3.18 23.09 -20.88
N CYS A 124 -2.15 23.94 -20.96
CA CYS A 124 -0.73 23.60 -20.75
C CYS A 124 -0.14 24.34 -19.54
N SER A 125 -1.02 24.84 -18.67
CA SER A 125 -0.66 25.70 -17.54
C SER A 125 -1.33 25.20 -16.27
N ILE A 126 -0.59 25.23 -15.17
CA ILE A 126 -1.12 25.01 -13.83
C ILE A 126 -2.08 26.14 -13.38
N ASP A 127 -1.96 27.35 -13.95
CA ASP A 127 -2.63 28.56 -13.45
C ASP A 127 -4.16 28.54 -13.64
N ASP A 128 -4.65 27.86 -14.69
CA ASP A 128 -6.07 27.83 -15.01
C ASP A 128 -6.83 27.02 -13.95
N ASN A 129 -7.84 27.61 -13.31
CA ASN A 129 -8.62 26.99 -12.24
C ASN A 129 -7.74 26.35 -11.13
N PHE A 130 -6.65 27.03 -10.75
CA PHE A 130 -5.72 26.59 -9.70
C PHE A 130 -6.45 26.06 -8.44
N GLU A 131 -6.03 24.90 -7.93
CA GLU A 131 -6.65 24.15 -6.81
C GLU A 131 -8.14 23.79 -6.93
N SER A 132 -8.80 24.03 -8.07
CA SER A 132 -10.20 23.66 -8.28
C SER A 132 -10.42 22.72 -9.44
N ALA A 133 -9.69 22.91 -10.55
CA ALA A 133 -9.69 22.02 -11.71
C ALA A 133 -8.50 22.28 -12.65
N SER A 134 -7.32 22.48 -12.08
CA SER A 134 -6.08 22.68 -12.84
C SER A 134 -5.82 21.52 -13.80
N ALA A 135 -5.25 21.83 -14.97
CA ALA A 135 -4.83 20.83 -15.93
C ALA A 135 -3.59 20.06 -15.46
N ASP A 136 -2.81 20.63 -14.54
CA ASP A 136 -1.60 20.00 -14.01
C ASP A 136 -1.95 18.92 -12.97
N PRO A 137 -1.58 17.64 -13.22
CA PRO A 137 -1.91 16.53 -12.32
C PRO A 137 -1.22 16.58 -10.96
N VAL A 138 -0.21 17.44 -10.76
CA VAL A 138 0.44 17.60 -9.44
C VAL A 138 -0.53 18.12 -8.38
N VAL A 139 -1.49 18.97 -8.76
CA VAL A 139 -2.46 19.55 -7.82
C VAL A 139 -3.36 18.47 -7.19
N PRO A 140 -4.12 17.66 -7.96
CA PRO A 140 -4.92 16.60 -7.37
C PRO A 140 -4.07 15.51 -6.70
N ALA A 141 -2.85 15.22 -7.18
CA ALA A 141 -1.93 14.29 -6.51
C ALA A 141 -1.59 14.74 -5.08
N TYR A 142 -1.22 16.01 -4.92
CA TYR A 142 -0.97 16.61 -3.62
C TYR A 142 -2.22 16.64 -2.73
N TRP A 143 -3.40 16.88 -3.31
CA TRP A 143 -4.65 16.86 -2.57
C TRP A 143 -4.99 15.47 -2.04
N LEU A 144 -4.90 14.44 -2.88
CA LEU A 144 -5.10 13.04 -2.49
C LEU A 144 -4.16 12.63 -1.36
N HIS A 145 -2.89 13.04 -1.44
CA HIS A 145 -1.85 12.58 -0.54
C HIS A 145 -1.71 13.43 0.74
N LYS A 146 -1.57 14.76 0.61
CA LYS A 146 -1.25 15.66 1.73
C LYS A 146 -2.48 16.33 2.35
N LYS A 147 -3.38 16.90 1.53
CA LYS A 147 -4.59 17.55 2.06
C LYS A 147 -5.57 16.52 2.62
N GLY A 148 -5.64 15.38 1.95
CA GLY A 148 -6.60 14.32 2.23
C GLY A 148 -8.02 14.73 1.87
N PHE A 149 -8.95 13.90 2.32
CA PHE A 149 -10.37 14.07 2.09
C PHE A 149 -11.14 13.60 3.32
N THR A 150 -12.31 14.20 3.53
CA THR A 150 -13.29 13.69 4.48
C THR A 150 -14.27 12.81 3.73
N ASN A 151 -14.72 11.75 4.37
CA ASN A 151 -15.68 10.82 3.80
C ASN A 151 -16.96 10.87 4.65
N PRO A 152 -17.95 11.69 4.25
CA PRO A 152 -19.05 12.14 5.12
C PRO A 152 -20.21 11.15 5.20
N VAL A 153 -20.00 9.86 4.90
CA VAL A 153 -21.04 8.82 5.00
C VAL A 153 -21.60 8.68 6.44
N ASP A 154 -20.89 9.25 7.43
CA ASP A 154 -21.42 9.58 8.75
C ASP A 154 -21.02 11.01 9.14
N ASN A 155 -21.71 11.59 10.13
CA ASN A 155 -21.38 12.83 10.85
C ASN A 155 -19.96 12.83 11.50
N ARG A 156 -19.17 11.78 11.33
CA ARG A 156 -17.81 11.60 11.85
C ARG A 156 -16.78 12.14 10.84
N GLN A 157 -16.03 13.16 11.25
CA GLN A 157 -15.02 13.85 10.43
C GLN A 157 -13.66 13.12 10.42
N SER A 158 -13.63 11.85 10.03
CA SER A 158 -12.34 11.18 9.81
C SER A 158 -11.73 11.69 8.50
N THR A 159 -10.51 12.22 8.58
CA THR A 159 -9.71 12.58 7.40
C THR A 159 -8.93 11.36 6.96
N PHE A 160 -9.05 11.03 5.68
CA PHE A 160 -8.35 9.95 5.01
C PHE A 160 -7.40 10.50 3.96
N TYR A 161 -6.45 9.66 3.56
CA TYR A 161 -5.38 10.04 2.65
C TYR A 161 -5.06 8.88 1.72
N VAL A 162 -4.55 9.22 0.53
CA VAL A 162 -3.79 8.30 -0.30
C VAL A 162 -2.37 8.25 0.24
N GLU A 163 -1.92 7.08 0.69
CA GLU A 163 -0.59 6.86 1.22
C GLU A 163 0.48 7.08 0.16
N ALA A 164 0.24 6.64 -1.07
CA ALA A 164 1.13 6.88 -2.20
C ALA A 164 0.37 6.82 -3.54
N LEU A 165 0.74 7.71 -4.45
CA LEU A 165 0.37 7.69 -5.85
C LEU A 165 1.57 7.23 -6.68
N TYR A 166 1.40 6.12 -7.39
CA TYR A 166 2.41 5.55 -8.28
C TYR A 166 2.21 6.06 -9.70
N GLY A 167 3.21 6.75 -10.23
CA GLY A 167 3.23 7.21 -11.62
C GLY A 167 3.97 6.22 -12.51
N ILE A 168 3.23 5.42 -13.29
CA ILE A 168 3.79 4.47 -14.25
C ILE A 168 3.75 5.10 -15.65
N GLY A 169 4.92 5.52 -16.09
CA GLY A 169 5.22 6.09 -17.39
C GLY A 169 5.13 5.05 -18.49
N LEU A 170 4.11 5.13 -19.34
CA LEU A 170 3.94 4.26 -20.50
C LEU A 170 4.39 4.99 -21.76
N TRP A 171 5.42 4.45 -22.45
CA TRP A 171 5.95 5.06 -23.68
C TRP A 171 6.28 6.55 -23.52
N LEU A 172 7.01 6.87 -22.44
CA LEU A 172 7.36 8.24 -22.08
C LEU A 172 8.03 8.99 -23.25
N GLY A 173 7.67 10.27 -23.38
CA GLY A 173 8.25 11.17 -24.36
C GLY A 173 8.21 12.61 -23.89
N GLY A 174 9.10 13.43 -24.46
CA GLY A 174 9.04 14.88 -24.31
C GLY A 174 9.09 15.36 -22.86
N THR A 175 8.20 16.30 -22.53
CA THR A 175 8.03 16.81 -21.16
C THR A 175 7.25 15.89 -20.22
N GLY A 176 6.68 14.78 -20.73
CA GLY A 176 5.79 13.91 -19.98
C GLY A 176 6.46 13.20 -18.81
N GLU A 177 7.67 12.66 -19.01
CA GLU A 177 8.45 12.03 -17.93
C GLU A 177 8.68 12.99 -16.76
N LYS A 178 9.07 14.24 -17.08
CA LYS A 178 9.33 15.26 -16.07
C LYS A 178 8.05 15.59 -15.28
N SER A 179 6.93 15.73 -15.97
CA SER A 179 5.65 15.94 -15.30
C SER A 179 5.29 14.78 -14.38
N LEU A 180 5.39 13.54 -14.87
CA LEU A 180 4.99 12.36 -14.11
C LEU A 180 5.88 12.13 -12.88
N LYS A 181 7.18 12.45 -12.95
CA LYS A 181 8.05 12.46 -11.77
C LYS A 181 7.60 13.48 -10.72
N ASN A 182 7.21 14.69 -11.12
CA ASN A 182 6.65 15.65 -10.17
C ASN A 182 5.33 15.13 -9.56
N VAL A 183 4.47 14.49 -10.36
CA VAL A 183 3.21 13.90 -9.86
C VAL A 183 3.48 12.82 -8.82
N ALA A 184 4.43 11.91 -9.09
CA ALA A 184 4.84 10.86 -8.16
C ALA A 184 5.41 11.46 -6.86
N MET A 185 6.33 12.43 -6.94
CA MET A 185 6.91 13.11 -5.77
C MET A 185 5.84 13.79 -4.90
N TYR A 186 4.98 14.65 -5.48
CA TYR A 186 3.93 15.34 -4.73
C TYR A 186 2.83 14.39 -4.24
N GLY A 187 2.68 13.22 -4.86
CA GLY A 187 1.72 12.19 -4.50
C GLY A 187 2.22 11.15 -3.49
N SER A 188 3.48 11.23 -3.03
CA SER A 188 4.02 10.20 -2.11
C SER A 188 5.14 10.66 -1.15
N PHE A 189 5.39 11.96 -1.01
CA PHE A 189 6.41 12.48 -0.10
C PHE A 189 6.09 12.23 1.38
N ASP A 190 7.01 12.53 2.29
CA ASP A 190 6.77 12.46 3.72
C ASP A 190 5.69 13.46 4.15
N ARG A 191 4.51 12.93 4.50
CA ARG A 191 3.35 13.72 4.95
C ARG A 191 3.58 14.49 6.25
N TYR A 192 4.66 14.25 6.99
CA TYR A 192 5.06 15.11 8.12
C TYR A 192 5.48 16.51 7.64
N LYS A 193 5.92 16.65 6.39
CA LYS A 193 6.22 17.93 5.77
C LYS A 193 4.97 18.52 5.11
N ASN A 194 4.98 19.83 4.88
CA ASN A 194 3.89 20.50 4.16
C ASN A 194 4.03 20.39 2.64
N TRP A 195 5.26 20.25 2.17
CA TRP A 195 5.66 20.19 0.78
C TRP A 195 6.81 19.20 0.62
N PRO A 196 7.00 18.61 -0.57
CA PRO A 196 8.14 17.75 -0.84
C PRO A 196 9.46 18.53 -0.70
N ASP A 197 10.42 17.90 -0.05
CA ASP A 197 11.73 18.41 0.29
C ASP A 197 11.70 19.80 0.97
N ASN A 198 12.39 20.79 0.40
CA ASN A 198 12.43 22.17 0.88
C ASN A 198 11.55 23.11 0.01
N LEU A 199 10.65 22.54 -0.79
CA LEU A 199 9.73 23.31 -1.61
C LEU A 199 8.68 24.01 -0.73
N SER A 200 8.01 25.01 -1.29
CA SER A 200 7.01 25.81 -0.57
C SER A 200 5.72 26.05 -1.35
N ASP A 201 5.64 25.53 -2.58
CA ASP A 201 4.53 25.71 -3.49
C ASP A 201 4.53 24.59 -4.56
N TYR A 202 3.49 24.55 -5.37
CA TYR A 202 3.40 23.75 -6.58
C TYR A 202 4.44 24.20 -7.64
N PRO A 203 4.79 23.32 -8.60
CA PRO A 203 5.67 23.68 -9.69
C PRO A 203 5.06 24.79 -10.56
N LYS A 204 5.68 25.97 -10.58
CA LYS A 204 5.22 27.15 -11.36
C LYS A 204 6.23 27.62 -12.41
N ALA A 205 7.22 26.79 -12.72
CA ALA A 205 8.20 27.07 -13.76
C ALA A 205 7.53 27.18 -15.13
N THR A 206 8.05 28.08 -15.97
CA THR A 206 7.57 28.31 -17.34
C THR A 206 8.59 27.76 -18.34
N CYS A 207 8.10 27.13 -19.40
CA CYS A 207 8.91 26.61 -20.50
C CYS A 207 8.06 26.49 -21.77
N GLY A 208 8.68 26.10 -22.88
CA GLY A 208 7.98 25.89 -24.14
C GLY A 208 8.96 25.70 -25.29
N PRO A 209 8.67 24.85 -26.29
CA PRO A 209 7.41 24.13 -26.48
C PRO A 209 7.15 23.01 -25.45
N ILE A 210 5.87 22.64 -25.26
CA ILE A 210 5.41 21.48 -24.49
C ILE A 210 4.85 20.46 -25.48
N ASP A 211 5.41 19.25 -25.47
CA ASP A 211 4.96 18.16 -26.34
C ASP A 211 3.46 17.90 -26.16
N ASP A 212 2.78 17.67 -27.29
CA ASP A 212 1.33 17.42 -27.37
C ASP A 212 0.41 18.47 -26.72
N CYS A 213 0.94 19.67 -26.44
CA CYS A 213 0.17 20.75 -25.82
C CYS A 213 0.38 22.13 -26.47
N CYS A 214 1.63 22.61 -26.64
CA CYS A 214 1.88 23.93 -27.22
C CYS A 214 3.25 24.08 -27.89
N TYR A 215 3.34 24.92 -28.93
CA TYR A 215 4.49 24.94 -29.85
C TYR A 215 5.35 26.22 -29.82
N THR A 216 5.05 27.19 -28.95
CA THR A 216 5.80 28.46 -28.86
C THR A 216 6.69 28.49 -27.62
N SER A 217 7.70 29.37 -27.61
CA SER A 217 8.52 29.58 -26.41
C SER A 217 7.66 30.07 -25.23
N ASN A 218 7.94 29.56 -24.03
CA ASN A 218 7.24 29.94 -22.78
C ASN A 218 5.72 29.76 -22.82
N CYS A 219 5.22 28.80 -23.60
CA CYS A 219 3.80 28.54 -23.77
C CYS A 219 3.18 27.70 -22.65
N GLY A 220 3.99 26.99 -21.88
CA GLY A 220 3.55 26.08 -20.83
C GLY A 220 4.09 26.48 -19.46
N LYS A 221 3.40 26.01 -18.42
CA LYS A 221 3.76 26.26 -17.03
C LYS A 221 3.30 25.11 -16.14
N GLY A 222 4.14 24.66 -15.23
CA GLY A 222 3.78 23.58 -14.32
C GLY A 222 4.84 22.49 -14.19
N SER A 223 4.39 21.30 -13.86
CA SER A 223 5.17 20.08 -13.69
C SER A 223 5.94 19.67 -14.94
N SER A 224 5.42 19.94 -16.13
CA SER A 224 6.11 19.74 -17.41
C SER A 224 7.38 20.61 -17.56
N CYS A 225 7.48 21.69 -16.78
CA CYS A 225 8.60 22.64 -16.82
C CYS A 225 9.50 22.61 -15.59
N ALA A 226 9.00 22.13 -14.45
CA ALA A 226 9.74 22.14 -13.20
C ALA A 226 10.66 20.93 -13.07
N ASN A 227 11.93 21.19 -12.79
CA ASN A 227 12.87 20.13 -12.42
C ASN A 227 12.60 19.71 -10.96
N LEU A 228 12.88 18.44 -10.66
CA LEU A 228 12.85 17.95 -9.29
C LEU A 228 13.91 18.68 -8.44
N PRO A 229 13.66 18.84 -7.13
CA PRO A 229 14.71 19.25 -6.19
C PRO A 229 15.84 18.20 -6.17
N PRO A 230 16.99 18.49 -5.55
CA PRO A 230 18.01 17.48 -5.29
C PRO A 230 17.41 16.26 -4.58
N SER A 231 17.91 15.07 -4.92
CA SER A 231 17.52 13.80 -4.29
C SER A 231 17.54 13.92 -2.76
N SER A 232 16.47 13.46 -2.11
CA SER A 232 16.39 13.42 -0.66
C SER A 232 15.51 12.25 -0.19
N PRO A 233 15.77 11.69 1.03
CA PRO A 233 15.04 10.52 1.56
C PRO A 233 13.53 10.69 1.73
N ASP A 234 13.03 11.90 1.49
CA ASP A 234 11.63 12.29 1.53
C ASP A 234 10.82 11.69 0.38
N TRP A 235 11.41 11.65 -0.82
CA TRP A 235 10.74 11.18 -2.04
C TRP A 235 11.59 10.20 -2.86
N ASP A 236 12.90 10.17 -2.64
CA ASP A 236 13.89 9.32 -3.32
C ASP A 236 14.81 8.70 -2.25
N LYS A 237 14.43 7.51 -1.77
CA LYS A 237 15.13 6.84 -0.67
C LYS A 237 16.34 6.05 -1.15
N ASP A 238 16.33 5.57 -2.38
CA ASP A 238 17.44 4.81 -2.96
C ASP A 238 18.52 5.70 -3.60
N GLY A 239 18.22 6.99 -3.80
CA GLY A 239 19.15 8.02 -4.25
C GLY A 239 19.40 7.99 -5.76
N ASP A 240 18.49 7.41 -6.54
CA ASP A 240 18.65 7.26 -7.99
C ASP A 240 18.28 8.53 -8.79
N GLY A 241 17.74 9.55 -8.11
CA GLY A 241 17.29 10.82 -8.69
C GLY A 241 15.85 10.80 -9.21
N ASN A 242 15.12 9.71 -9.01
CA ASN A 242 13.71 9.54 -9.35
C ASN A 242 12.89 9.29 -8.09
N PRO A 243 11.60 9.67 -8.07
CA PRO A 243 10.75 9.31 -6.95
C PRO A 243 10.57 7.81 -6.83
N ASP A 244 10.59 7.27 -5.61
CA ASP A 244 10.42 5.83 -5.33
C ASP A 244 9.13 5.24 -5.94
N THR A 245 8.13 6.09 -6.18
CA THR A 245 6.81 5.75 -6.72
C THR A 245 6.67 6.01 -8.22
N PHE A 246 7.75 6.46 -8.88
CA PHE A 246 7.82 6.63 -10.32
C PHE A 246 8.43 5.39 -10.98
N PHE A 247 7.77 4.92 -12.03
CA PHE A 247 8.29 3.84 -12.87
C PHE A 247 8.15 4.21 -14.35
N ALA A 248 9.03 3.69 -15.20
CA ALA A 248 8.96 3.85 -16.64
C ALA A 248 8.95 2.48 -17.32
N ALA A 249 8.13 2.32 -18.35
CA ALA A 249 8.05 1.12 -19.16
C ALA A 249 7.69 1.45 -20.62
N SER A 250 8.33 0.76 -21.56
CA SER A 250 8.17 0.96 -23.01
C SER A 250 7.71 -0.30 -23.75
N ASP A 251 7.69 -1.45 -23.09
CA ASP A 251 7.19 -2.70 -23.67
C ASP A 251 6.37 -3.52 -22.67
N ALA A 252 5.67 -4.55 -23.17
CA ALA A 252 4.77 -5.37 -22.36
C ALA A 252 5.47 -6.10 -21.20
N LYS A 253 6.74 -6.47 -21.35
CA LYS A 253 7.51 -7.12 -20.29
C LYS A 253 7.87 -6.11 -19.22
N GLU A 254 8.36 -4.94 -19.62
CA GLU A 254 8.65 -3.85 -18.68
C GLU A 254 7.39 -3.41 -17.93
N ILE A 255 6.25 -3.27 -18.61
CA ILE A 255 4.96 -2.92 -17.99
C ILE A 255 4.59 -3.95 -16.91
N LYS A 256 4.73 -5.24 -17.22
CA LYS A 256 4.49 -6.31 -16.24
C LYS A 256 5.42 -6.18 -15.03
N ASP A 257 6.70 -5.96 -15.27
CA ASP A 257 7.71 -5.90 -14.22
C ASP A 257 7.51 -4.67 -13.32
N VAL A 258 7.18 -3.50 -13.88
CA VAL A 258 6.90 -2.28 -13.08
C VAL A 258 5.58 -2.37 -12.33
N MET A 259 4.52 -2.94 -12.93
CA MET A 259 3.25 -3.18 -12.23
C MET A 259 3.46 -4.14 -11.06
N TYR A 260 4.25 -5.19 -11.26
CA TYR A 260 4.60 -6.13 -10.19
C TYR A 260 5.37 -5.42 -9.07
N LYS A 261 6.36 -4.58 -9.39
CA LYS A 261 7.10 -3.77 -8.40
C LYS A 261 6.20 -2.81 -7.64
N ALA A 262 5.32 -2.08 -8.33
CA ALA A 262 4.36 -1.15 -7.71
C ALA A 262 3.44 -1.88 -6.73
N ILE A 263 2.90 -3.04 -7.12
CA ILE A 263 2.04 -3.87 -6.24
C ILE A 263 2.84 -4.40 -5.04
N LEU A 264 4.09 -4.83 -5.21
CA LEU A 264 4.94 -5.26 -4.10
C LEU A 264 5.24 -4.11 -3.13
N ASP A 265 5.48 -2.90 -3.61
CA ASP A 265 5.69 -1.73 -2.75
C ASP A 265 4.40 -1.33 -2.01
N ILE A 266 3.24 -1.39 -2.67
CA ILE A 266 1.93 -1.24 -2.02
C ILE A 266 1.78 -2.27 -0.90
N LEU A 267 2.07 -3.54 -1.17
CA LEU A 267 2.01 -4.59 -0.16
C LEU A 267 3.00 -4.34 0.97
N LYS A 268 4.22 -3.86 0.69
CA LYS A 268 5.19 -3.48 1.72
C LYS A 268 4.63 -2.38 2.64
N ARG A 269 3.98 -1.37 2.05
CA ARG A 269 3.37 -0.25 2.80
C ARG A 269 2.12 -0.67 3.57
N ALA A 270 1.32 -1.59 3.03
CA ALA A 270 0.07 -2.08 3.62
C ALA A 270 0.29 -3.19 4.66
N SER A 271 1.35 -4.00 4.52
CA SER A 271 1.63 -5.14 5.38
C SER A 271 2.23 -4.70 6.71
N ALA A 272 1.36 -4.39 7.67
CA ALA A 272 1.69 -4.41 9.08
C ALA A 272 0.97 -5.60 9.72
N GLY A 273 1.54 -6.80 9.61
CA GLY A 273 0.87 -8.01 10.10
C GLY A 273 1.80 -9.19 10.32
N SER A 274 2.41 -9.28 11.50
CA SER A 274 2.88 -10.57 12.03
C SER A 274 1.76 -11.15 12.89
N THR A 275 1.24 -12.32 12.53
CA THR A 275 0.39 -13.10 13.44
C THR A 275 1.23 -13.57 14.63
N VAL A 276 0.78 -13.30 15.85
CA VAL A 276 1.50 -13.64 17.09
C VAL A 276 0.89 -14.90 17.70
N ALA A 277 1.64 -16.00 17.82
CA ALA A 277 1.20 -17.20 18.50
C ALA A 277 1.86 -17.32 19.88
N THR A 278 1.08 -17.11 20.95
CA THR A 278 1.54 -17.26 22.33
C THR A 278 1.23 -18.67 22.87
N LEU A 279 2.27 -19.42 23.23
CA LEU A 279 2.14 -20.68 23.97
C LEU A 279 2.16 -20.37 25.48
N SER A 280 1.00 -20.02 26.05
CA SER A 280 0.87 -19.76 27.50
C SER A 280 0.10 -20.88 28.21
N THR A 281 0.77 -21.59 29.12
CA THR A 281 0.14 -22.47 30.13
C THR A 281 -0.15 -21.69 31.41
N LYS A 282 -1.28 -21.98 32.08
CA LYS A 282 -1.85 -21.28 33.26
C LYS A 282 -1.02 -21.31 34.57
N THR A 283 0.27 -21.00 34.51
CA THR A 283 1.11 -20.81 35.71
C THR A 283 1.95 -19.56 35.52
N ALA A 284 2.26 -18.86 36.62
CA ALA A 284 3.08 -17.63 36.65
C ALA A 284 4.57 -17.91 36.35
N ILE A 285 4.83 -18.62 35.25
CA ILE A 285 6.15 -19.01 34.75
C ILE A 285 6.39 -18.32 33.42
N SER A 286 7.63 -17.89 33.18
CA SER A 286 8.06 -17.35 31.90
C SER A 286 7.73 -18.32 30.78
N SER A 287 7.35 -17.79 29.61
CA SER A 287 6.98 -18.59 28.44
C SER A 287 7.78 -18.18 27.22
N VAL A 288 7.57 -18.89 26.10
CA VAL A 288 8.16 -18.57 24.81
C VAL A 288 7.05 -18.13 23.88
N LEU A 289 7.18 -16.93 23.33
CA LEU A 289 6.39 -16.44 22.22
C LEU A 289 6.98 -16.99 20.92
N VAL A 290 6.17 -17.57 20.04
CA VAL A 290 6.58 -17.94 18.69
C VAL A 290 5.88 -17.00 17.71
N GLN A 291 6.67 -16.22 16.99
CA GLN A 291 6.19 -15.17 16.10
C GLN A 291 6.63 -15.47 14.66
N PRO A 292 5.71 -15.96 13.81
CA PRO A 292 5.89 -15.92 12.38
C PRO A 292 5.68 -14.50 11.84
N PHE A 293 6.50 -14.08 10.89
CA PHE A 293 6.30 -12.85 10.11
C PHE A 293 6.96 -12.99 8.74
N PHE A 294 6.58 -12.15 7.78
CA PHE A 294 7.19 -12.12 6.45
C PHE A 294 7.39 -10.67 5.99
N TYR A 295 8.33 -10.45 5.08
CA TYR A 295 8.42 -9.21 4.32
C TYR A 295 7.93 -9.45 2.89
N PRO A 296 7.07 -8.62 2.30
CA PRO A 296 6.72 -8.74 0.88
C PRO A 296 7.94 -8.59 -0.04
N THR A 297 8.86 -7.69 0.32
CA THR A 297 10.16 -7.52 -0.30
C THR A 297 11.19 -7.06 0.72
N TYR A 298 12.43 -7.51 0.57
CA TYR A 298 13.57 -7.12 1.39
C TYR A 298 14.78 -6.85 0.49
N THR A 299 15.31 -5.64 0.57
CA THR A 299 16.54 -5.24 -0.11
C THR A 299 17.65 -5.11 0.91
N ASP A 300 18.75 -5.83 0.72
CA ASP A 300 19.91 -5.75 1.61
C ASP A 300 20.76 -4.50 1.34
N SER A 301 21.76 -4.26 2.19
CA SER A 301 22.69 -3.13 2.04
C SER A 301 23.59 -3.20 0.79
N GLN A 302 23.54 -4.30 0.05
CA GLN A 302 24.30 -4.54 -1.18
C GLN A 302 23.42 -4.40 -2.43
N GLY A 303 22.13 -4.08 -2.26
CA GLY A 303 21.15 -3.92 -3.34
C GLY A 303 20.48 -5.23 -3.79
N ASN A 304 20.74 -6.36 -3.13
CA ASN A 304 20.07 -7.61 -3.46
C ASN A 304 18.65 -7.61 -2.91
N THR A 305 17.67 -7.87 -3.78
CA THR A 305 16.24 -7.88 -3.42
C THR A 305 15.69 -9.30 -3.40
N VAL A 306 15.04 -9.66 -2.30
CA VAL A 306 14.36 -10.96 -2.10
C VAL A 306 12.88 -10.70 -1.80
N ASN A 307 12.00 -11.40 -2.50
CA ASN A 307 10.55 -11.26 -2.32
C ASN A 307 10.01 -12.35 -1.39
N TRP A 308 9.04 -12.00 -0.55
CA TRP A 308 8.36 -12.89 0.38
C TRP A 308 9.26 -13.71 1.34
N PRO A 309 10.38 -13.19 1.89
CA PRO A 309 11.08 -13.92 2.94
C PRO A 309 10.20 -14.07 4.19
N GLY A 310 9.98 -15.31 4.59
CA GLY A 310 9.30 -15.68 5.83
C GLY A 310 10.30 -15.97 6.96
N PHE A 311 9.94 -15.57 8.17
CA PHE A 311 10.71 -15.76 9.39
C PHE A 311 9.81 -16.45 10.42
N LEU A 312 10.38 -17.41 11.14
CA LEU A 312 9.76 -18.01 12.31
C LEU A 312 10.75 -17.89 13.45
N ARG A 313 10.43 -16.97 14.36
CA ARG A 313 11.30 -16.64 15.49
C ARG A 313 10.59 -16.86 16.80
N SER A 314 11.36 -17.00 17.86
CA SER A 314 10.80 -17.05 19.21
C SER A 314 11.49 -16.11 20.17
N PHE A 315 10.73 -15.58 21.11
CA PHE A 315 11.17 -14.61 22.11
C PHE A 315 10.69 -15.05 23.49
N TRP A 316 11.34 -14.57 24.54
CA TRP A 316 10.88 -14.81 25.90
C TRP A 316 9.68 -13.93 26.21
N VAL A 317 8.76 -14.47 27.01
CA VAL A 317 7.77 -13.71 27.75
C VAL A 317 8.14 -13.85 29.21
N ASP A 318 8.53 -12.75 29.84
CA ASP A 318 8.94 -12.77 31.24
C ASP A 318 7.73 -12.88 32.19
N PRO A 319 7.93 -13.05 33.51
CA PRO A 319 6.83 -13.18 34.46
C PRO A 319 5.95 -11.93 34.62
N LYS A 320 6.38 -10.77 34.10
CA LYS A 320 5.60 -9.53 34.04
C LYS A 320 4.86 -9.38 32.70
N ASN A 321 4.94 -10.38 31.82
CA ASN A 321 4.44 -10.39 30.45
C ASN A 321 5.18 -9.43 29.50
N ASP A 322 6.40 -9.02 29.84
CA ASP A 322 7.25 -8.25 28.94
C ASP A 322 7.96 -9.18 27.96
N LEU A 323 7.99 -8.80 26.68
CA LEU A 323 8.72 -9.52 25.64
C LEU A 323 10.22 -9.24 25.77
N ARG A 324 11.04 -10.29 25.75
CA ARG A 324 12.50 -10.17 25.84
C ARG A 324 13.23 -10.91 24.74
N GLU A 325 14.28 -10.29 24.24
CA GLU A 325 15.26 -10.94 23.36
C GLU A 325 16.27 -11.78 24.17
N ASP A 326 17.01 -12.65 23.50
CA ASP A 326 18.11 -13.46 24.07
C ASP A 326 19.43 -12.69 23.84
N THR A 327 19.69 -11.68 24.67
CA THR A 327 20.69 -10.63 24.39
C THR A 327 22.11 -11.18 24.28
N ASN A 328 22.43 -12.19 25.09
CA ASN A 328 23.72 -12.90 25.07
C ASN A 328 23.67 -14.23 24.29
N GLN A 329 22.52 -14.57 23.70
CA GLN A 329 22.29 -15.75 22.88
C GLN A 329 22.57 -17.10 23.56
N ASN A 330 22.50 -17.15 24.89
CA ASN A 330 22.80 -18.36 25.66
C ASN A 330 21.59 -19.29 25.82
N LYS A 331 20.41 -18.90 25.30
CA LYS A 331 19.15 -19.66 25.38
C LYS A 331 18.62 -19.86 26.81
N VAL A 332 19.01 -18.97 27.72
CA VAL A 332 18.58 -18.99 29.13
C VAL A 332 18.12 -17.60 29.52
N LEU A 333 16.81 -17.48 29.80
CA LEU A 333 16.23 -16.21 30.24
C LEU A 333 16.92 -15.66 31.49
N ASN A 334 17.54 -14.49 31.36
CA ASN A 334 18.15 -13.73 32.45
C ASN A 334 17.61 -12.30 32.47
N LEU A 335 16.75 -11.99 33.46
CA LEU A 335 16.06 -10.70 33.55
C LEU A 335 17.00 -9.48 33.70
N ASN A 336 18.26 -9.68 34.08
CA ASN A 336 19.27 -8.62 34.23
C ASN A 336 20.12 -8.42 32.97
N VAL A 337 20.06 -9.33 32.00
CA VAL A 337 20.88 -9.30 30.78
C VAL A 337 20.01 -9.21 29.53
N ASP A 338 18.94 -9.99 29.48
CA ASP A 338 18.01 -10.07 28.36
C ASP A 338 17.10 -8.85 28.34
N LYS A 339 17.25 -8.06 27.28
CA LYS A 339 16.56 -6.78 27.13
C LYS A 339 15.09 -6.98 26.80
N ILE A 340 14.27 -6.11 27.36
CA ILE A 340 12.87 -5.99 27.01
C ILE A 340 12.79 -5.31 25.64
N PHE A 341 11.86 -5.74 24.79
CA PHE A 341 11.56 -5.03 23.55
C PHE A 341 10.07 -4.78 23.38
N GLN A 342 9.74 -3.66 22.74
CA GLN A 342 8.39 -3.35 22.29
C GLN A 342 8.40 -2.98 20.82
N THR A 343 7.49 -3.59 20.07
CA THR A 343 7.33 -3.32 18.65
C THR A 343 6.48 -2.07 18.44
N PHE A 344 6.89 -1.19 17.53
CA PHE A 344 6.14 0.00 17.16
C PHE A 344 6.28 0.29 15.68
N TYR A 345 5.32 1.00 15.11
CA TYR A 345 5.39 1.47 13.73
C TYR A 345 6.15 2.80 13.69
N ASP A 346 7.28 2.83 13.01
CA ASP A 346 8.04 4.05 12.76
C ASP A 346 7.55 4.71 11.47
N SER A 347 6.78 5.77 11.65
CA SER A 347 6.15 6.51 10.56
C SER A 347 7.13 7.32 9.70
N SER A 348 8.34 7.59 10.19
CA SER A 348 9.36 8.28 9.38
C SER A 348 9.98 7.33 8.33
N SER A 349 10.16 6.07 8.69
CA SER A 349 10.69 5.03 7.78
C SER A 349 9.60 4.20 7.11
N ASN A 350 8.35 4.31 7.57
CA ASN A 350 7.21 3.49 7.16
C ASN A 350 7.43 1.98 7.37
N GLU A 351 8.08 1.62 8.48
CA GLU A 351 8.42 0.24 8.81
C GLU A 351 8.16 -0.05 10.29
N THR A 352 7.86 -1.32 10.62
CA THR A 352 7.73 -1.75 12.02
C THR A 352 9.12 -2.01 12.60
N LYS A 353 9.46 -1.34 13.69
CA LYS A 353 10.73 -1.45 14.42
C LYS A 353 10.49 -1.95 15.84
N ALA A 354 11.58 -2.26 16.54
CA ALA A 354 11.55 -2.65 17.95
C ALA A 354 12.40 -1.70 18.79
N ALA A 355 11.81 -1.16 19.85
CA ALA A 355 12.53 -0.40 20.87
C ALA A 355 13.01 -1.36 21.95
N LEU A 356 14.32 -1.39 22.21
CA LEU A 356 14.89 -2.07 23.36
C LEU A 356 14.75 -1.16 24.58
N LEU A 357 14.20 -1.69 25.67
CA LEU A 357 13.88 -0.96 26.89
C LEU A 357 14.71 -1.48 28.06
N SER A 358 15.17 -0.56 28.90
CA SER A 358 15.78 -0.89 30.20
C SER A 358 14.74 -1.05 31.30
N ASP A 359 13.61 -0.36 31.20
CA ASP A 359 12.49 -0.45 32.15
C ASP A 359 11.17 -0.06 31.47
N THR A 360 10.20 -0.98 31.54
CA THR A 360 8.84 -0.80 30.98
C THR A 360 7.98 0.15 31.78
N SER A 361 8.24 0.32 33.08
CA SER A 361 7.44 1.19 33.95
C SER A 361 7.78 2.67 33.78
N THR A 362 9.03 2.98 33.40
CA THR A 362 9.49 4.34 33.12
C THR A 362 9.57 4.65 31.61
N CYS A 363 9.28 3.67 30.75
CA CYS A 363 9.43 3.77 29.29
C CYS A 363 10.83 4.25 28.86
N SER A 364 11.86 3.84 29.61
CA SER A 364 13.24 4.21 29.32
C SER A 364 13.78 3.37 28.16
N MET A 365 14.00 4.03 27.02
CA MET A 365 14.49 3.39 25.78
C MET A 365 16.02 3.39 25.75
N ASP A 366 16.61 2.23 25.45
CA ASP A 366 18.04 2.06 25.23
C ASP A 366 18.40 2.35 23.77
N SER A 367 17.70 1.71 22.82
CA SER A 367 17.98 1.81 21.39
C SER A 367 16.80 1.32 20.55
N VAL A 368 16.74 1.75 19.29
CA VAL A 368 15.81 1.22 18.29
C VAL A 368 16.55 0.29 17.34
N VAL A 369 15.99 -0.88 17.08
CA VAL A 369 16.51 -1.87 16.13
C VAL A 369 15.41 -2.28 15.14
N ASN A 370 15.80 -2.81 13.99
CA ASN A 370 14.82 -3.41 13.08
C ASN A 370 14.31 -4.74 13.66
N MET A 371 13.10 -5.15 13.27
CA MET A 371 12.54 -6.44 13.72
C MET A 371 13.48 -7.63 13.43
N LYS A 372 14.19 -7.59 12.30
CA LYS A 372 15.16 -8.61 11.90
C LYS A 372 16.40 -8.67 12.80
N ASP A 373 16.74 -7.57 13.47
CA ASP A 373 17.97 -7.41 14.26
C ASP A 373 17.76 -7.76 15.75
N LEU A 374 16.50 -7.96 16.17
CA LEU A 374 16.21 -8.58 17.47
C LEU A 374 16.87 -9.94 17.57
N LYS A 375 17.32 -10.30 18.78
CA LYS A 375 18.00 -11.58 19.03
C LYS A 375 17.00 -12.63 19.53
N PRO A 376 16.52 -13.55 18.68
CA PRO A 376 15.54 -14.52 19.12
C PRO A 376 16.18 -15.69 19.89
N VAL A 377 15.37 -16.36 20.69
CA VAL A 377 15.69 -17.64 21.33
C VAL A 377 15.84 -18.72 20.25
N PHE A 378 14.91 -18.77 19.31
CA PHE A 378 14.93 -19.66 18.15
C PHE A 378 14.74 -18.87 16.86
N ASP A 379 15.50 -19.20 15.82
CA ASP A 379 15.33 -18.67 14.46
C ASP A 379 15.48 -19.82 13.45
N SER A 380 14.41 -20.13 12.71
CA SER A 380 14.47 -21.14 11.66
C SER A 380 14.82 -20.58 10.28
N GLY A 381 14.96 -19.25 10.13
CA GLY A 381 15.08 -18.57 8.84
C GLY A 381 16.23 -19.10 7.99
N CYS A 382 17.44 -19.13 8.53
CA CYS A 382 18.62 -19.64 7.80
C CYS A 382 18.50 -21.13 7.45
N TRP A 383 17.93 -21.94 8.35
CA TRP A 383 17.79 -23.37 8.13
C TRP A 383 16.79 -23.66 7.01
N LEU A 384 15.65 -22.97 7.01
CA LEU A 384 14.66 -23.05 5.95
C LEU A 384 15.20 -22.46 4.63
N GLY A 385 15.88 -21.32 4.67
CA GLY A 385 16.43 -20.66 3.49
C GLY A 385 17.48 -21.48 2.75
N ASN A 386 18.33 -22.21 3.48
CA ASN A 386 19.37 -23.08 2.90
C ASN A 386 18.87 -24.48 2.50
N CYS A 387 17.63 -24.84 2.88
CA CYS A 387 17.03 -26.11 2.51
C CYS A 387 16.24 -25.96 1.21
N ASP A 388 16.48 -26.83 0.22
CA ASP A 388 15.67 -26.89 -1.00
C ASP A 388 14.20 -27.07 -0.64
N PRO A 389 13.26 -26.28 -1.18
CA PRO A 389 11.83 -26.39 -0.89
C PRO A 389 11.28 -27.82 -0.97
N ASN A 390 11.76 -28.64 -1.92
CA ASN A 390 11.30 -30.02 -2.11
C ASN A 390 11.80 -30.98 -1.02
N ASN A 391 12.82 -30.59 -0.26
CA ASN A 391 13.41 -31.38 0.83
C ASN A 391 12.90 -30.95 2.21
N ARG A 392 12.04 -29.91 2.28
CA ARG A 392 11.50 -29.40 3.54
C ARG A 392 10.33 -30.27 4.00
N ASN A 393 10.52 -31.03 5.08
CA ASN A 393 9.43 -31.75 5.74
C ASN A 393 8.85 -30.87 6.85
N ILE A 394 7.76 -30.17 6.55
CA ILE A 394 7.06 -29.29 7.51
C ILE A 394 5.96 -30.09 8.19
N TYR A 395 5.83 -29.98 9.50
CA TYR A 395 4.80 -30.65 10.29
C TYR A 395 4.00 -29.64 11.11
N TYR A 396 2.73 -29.94 11.36
CA TYR A 396 1.84 -29.17 12.25
C TYR A 396 1.17 -30.09 13.29
N SER A 397 0.78 -29.49 14.42
CA SER A 397 0.07 -30.19 15.48
C SER A 397 -1.44 -30.09 15.29
N THR A 398 -2.12 -31.22 15.37
CA THR A 398 -3.60 -31.32 15.42
C THR A 398 -4.14 -31.32 16.86
N GLY A 399 -3.29 -31.00 17.84
CA GLY A 399 -3.59 -31.11 19.28
C GLY A 399 -3.45 -32.54 19.83
N THR A 400 -3.66 -33.58 19.01
CA THR A 400 -3.51 -34.99 19.42
C THR A 400 -2.36 -35.70 18.72
N ASN A 401 -2.03 -35.32 17.48
CA ASN A 401 -0.94 -35.88 16.70
C ASN A 401 -0.20 -34.79 15.92
N ILE A 402 1.03 -35.10 15.51
CA ILE A 402 1.80 -34.28 14.57
C ILE A 402 1.59 -34.87 13.17
N LYS A 403 1.13 -34.05 12.23
CA LYS A 403 0.92 -34.44 10.83
C LYS A 403 1.80 -33.61 9.92
N GLU A 404 2.18 -34.17 8.79
CA GLU A 404 2.95 -33.45 7.78
C GLU A 404 2.06 -32.45 7.03
N PHE A 405 2.59 -31.26 6.74
CA PHE A 405 1.91 -30.20 6.01
C PHE A 405 1.86 -30.55 4.52
N LYS A 406 0.91 -31.42 4.15
CA LYS A 406 0.67 -31.92 2.79
C LYS A 406 -0.77 -31.67 2.37
N THR A 407 -0.99 -31.57 1.05
CA THR A 407 -2.33 -31.40 0.45
C THR A 407 -3.32 -32.49 0.88
N SER A 408 -2.84 -33.70 1.16
CA SER A 408 -3.67 -34.80 1.69
C SER A 408 -4.31 -34.51 3.06
N ASN A 409 -3.74 -33.57 3.83
CA ASN A 409 -4.20 -33.24 5.18
C ASN A 409 -4.90 -31.85 5.25
N VAL A 410 -5.27 -31.26 4.10
CA VAL A 410 -5.88 -29.93 4.01
C VAL A 410 -7.14 -29.77 4.88
N ILE A 411 -7.91 -30.85 5.06
CA ILE A 411 -9.15 -30.85 5.87
C ILE A 411 -8.87 -30.48 7.33
N ASP A 412 -7.71 -30.86 7.88
CA ASP A 412 -7.36 -30.50 9.27
C ASP A 412 -7.06 -29.00 9.43
N LEU A 413 -6.76 -28.31 8.32
CA LEU A 413 -6.34 -26.91 8.29
C LEU A 413 -7.47 -25.97 7.89
N GLN A 414 -8.55 -26.46 7.26
CA GLN A 414 -9.68 -25.64 6.78
C GLN A 414 -10.15 -24.64 7.85
N ASN A 415 -10.49 -25.11 9.05
CA ASN A 415 -10.98 -24.27 10.14
C ASN A 415 -9.99 -23.17 10.60
N ILE A 416 -8.67 -23.31 10.34
CA ILE A 416 -7.68 -22.27 10.70
C ILE A 416 -7.77 -21.07 9.76
N TRP A 417 -8.17 -21.30 8.51
CA TRP A 417 -8.26 -20.30 7.46
C TRP A 417 -9.69 -19.81 7.20
N ASP A 418 -10.70 -20.59 7.59
CA ASP A 418 -12.11 -20.21 7.42
C ASP A 418 -12.49 -18.95 8.22
N LEU A 419 -11.75 -18.60 9.29
CA LEU A 419 -11.86 -17.29 9.97
C LEU A 419 -11.58 -16.06 9.07
N VAL A 420 -11.06 -16.27 7.86
CA VAL A 420 -10.75 -15.22 6.89
C VAL A 420 -11.67 -15.29 5.65
N ASP A 421 -12.37 -16.41 5.40
CA ASP A 421 -13.27 -16.56 4.24
C ASP A 421 -14.30 -17.68 4.47
N ASP A 422 -15.44 -17.34 5.08
CA ASP A 422 -16.44 -18.30 5.58
C ASP A 422 -17.21 -19.09 4.49
N ASN A 423 -16.99 -18.86 3.19
CA ASN A 423 -17.91 -19.36 2.16
C ASN A 423 -17.32 -19.86 0.83
N THR A 424 -16.01 -20.13 0.70
CA THR A 424 -15.45 -20.67 -0.56
C THR A 424 -14.64 -21.97 -0.40
N PRO A 425 -14.61 -22.85 -1.43
CA PRO A 425 -13.69 -23.98 -1.43
C PRO A 425 -12.26 -23.44 -1.38
N ASN A 426 -11.62 -23.58 -0.24
CA ASN A 426 -10.31 -23.00 0.05
C ASN A 426 -9.23 -23.48 -0.94
N LYS A 427 -8.81 -22.61 -1.86
CA LYS A 427 -7.77 -22.86 -2.89
C LYS A 427 -6.38 -22.35 -2.48
N SER A 428 -6.19 -21.90 -1.25
CA SER A 428 -4.91 -21.32 -0.81
C SER A 428 -3.76 -22.34 -0.69
N ILE A 429 -4.06 -23.64 -0.85
CA ILE A 429 -3.09 -24.74 -0.95
C ILE A 429 -3.32 -25.52 -2.26
N ASP A 430 -3.48 -24.84 -3.39
CA ASP A 430 -3.38 -25.47 -4.70
C ASP A 430 -1.92 -25.46 -5.18
N SER A 431 -1.41 -26.64 -5.55
CA SER A 431 -0.04 -26.83 -6.02
C SER A 431 0.17 -26.16 -7.39
N THR A 432 1.02 -25.14 -7.43
CA THR A 432 1.90 -24.89 -8.57
C THR A 432 3.34 -25.05 -8.15
#